data_AF-A0A2Z4UL08-F1
#
_entry.id   AF-A0A2Z4UL08-F1
#
_cell.length_a   1.000
_cell.length_b   1.000
_cell.length_c   1.000
_cell.angle_alpha   90.00
_cell.angle_beta   90.00
_cell.angle_gamma   90.00
#
_symmetry.space_group_name_H-M   'P 1'
#
loop_
_entity.id
_entity.type
_entity.pdbx_description
1 polymer ?
#
loop_
_entity_poly.entity_id
_entity_poly.type
_entity_poly.pdbx_seq_one_letter_code
_entity_poly.pdbx_strand_id
1 'polypeptide(L)'
;MEDYKARILASIDLETPSLERILEPTGAGVRGDKDLNPDDWVDPKDRPDLRLAAVLVPIIEHDGGPTVLLTRRADHLNSHSGQVAFPGGKVEPGETPVDGALREAEEEVGLDRSFVDVAGFLNPYETGTGFRILPVISFVRPGFSLTAEPGEVAEIFEVPLSFLMNVDNHERHSVFWRGKRRAYYAMPYQGHYIWGATAGMIRNLHDRLHQGTQA
;
A
#
# COMPACT_ATOMS: atom_id res chain seq x y z
N MET A 1 10.74 12.12 -18.12
CA MET A 1 9.62 11.19 -17.91
C MET A 1 10.13 9.76 -17.64
N GLU A 2 11.23 9.30 -18.24
CA GLU A 2 11.88 8.00 -17.94
C GLU A 2 12.55 7.87 -16.56
N ASP A 3 12.88 8.98 -15.90
CA ASP A 3 13.71 8.96 -14.68
C ASP A 3 13.03 8.33 -13.45
N TYR A 4 11.70 8.46 -13.30
CA TYR A 4 11.04 7.96 -12.09
C TYR A 4 11.00 6.42 -12.03
N LYS A 5 10.78 5.73 -13.17
CA LYS A 5 10.75 4.26 -13.20
C LYS A 5 12.11 3.68 -12.80
N ALA A 6 13.19 4.23 -13.35
CA ALA A 6 14.54 3.80 -13.03
C ALA A 6 14.86 4.01 -11.54
N ARG A 7 14.50 5.16 -10.98
CA ARG A 7 14.67 5.44 -9.54
C ARG A 7 13.89 4.48 -8.67
N ILE A 8 12.64 4.16 -9.02
CA ILE A 8 11.81 3.19 -8.31
C ILE A 8 12.42 1.80 -8.39
N LEU A 9 12.78 1.32 -9.58
CA LEU A 9 13.40 0.00 -9.78
C LEU A 9 14.70 -0.14 -8.97
N ALA A 10 15.49 0.93 -8.85
CA ALA A 10 16.72 0.95 -8.04
C ALA A 10 16.47 0.95 -6.52
N SER A 11 15.23 1.16 -6.07
CA SER A 11 14.88 1.33 -4.66
C SER A 11 13.82 0.36 -4.17
N ILE A 12 13.45 -0.67 -4.95
CA ILE A 12 12.51 -1.73 -4.54
C ILE A 12 13.19 -3.10 -4.62
N ASP A 13 12.56 -4.12 -4.04
CA ASP A 13 13.03 -5.51 -4.19
C ASP A 13 12.42 -6.11 -5.46
N LEU A 14 13.26 -6.55 -6.41
CA LEU A 14 12.78 -7.05 -7.71
C LEU A 14 12.35 -8.53 -7.67
N GLU A 15 12.89 -9.28 -6.72
CA GLU A 15 12.57 -10.70 -6.54
C GLU A 15 11.34 -10.87 -5.66
N THR A 16 10.43 -11.75 -6.06
CA THR A 16 9.25 -12.09 -5.24
C THR A 16 9.70 -12.71 -3.91
N PRO A 17 9.37 -12.09 -2.76
CA PRO A 17 9.73 -12.66 -1.47
C PRO A 17 8.94 -13.96 -1.24
N SER A 18 9.60 -14.97 -0.66
CA SER A 18 8.93 -16.21 -0.28
C SER A 18 7.85 -15.95 0.77
N LEU A 19 6.81 -16.80 0.82
CA LEU A 19 5.77 -16.71 1.84
C LEU A 19 6.35 -16.78 3.25
N GLU A 20 7.36 -17.62 3.47
CA GLU A 20 8.09 -17.70 4.74
C GLU A 20 8.70 -16.35 5.10
N ARG A 21 9.43 -15.72 4.16
CA ARG A 21 10.05 -14.40 4.37
C ARG A 21 9.03 -13.30 4.64
N ILE A 22 7.87 -13.35 3.98
CA ILE A 22 6.78 -12.41 4.26
C ILE A 22 6.26 -12.64 5.68
N LEU A 23 6.04 -13.90 6.07
CA LEU A 23 5.43 -14.26 7.36
C LEU A 23 6.42 -14.30 8.54
N GLU A 24 7.71 -14.06 8.33
CA GLU A 24 8.72 -13.99 9.39
C GLU A 24 8.36 -12.94 10.47
N PRO A 25 8.12 -13.34 11.73
CA PRO A 25 7.61 -12.44 12.77
C PRO A 25 8.50 -11.24 13.08
N THR A 26 9.83 -11.42 12.97
CA THR A 26 10.85 -10.47 13.42
C THR A 26 11.86 -10.12 12.32
N GLY A 27 11.53 -10.41 11.05
CA GLY A 27 12.44 -10.17 9.93
C GLY A 27 12.91 -8.71 9.87
N ALA A 28 14.23 -8.52 9.74
CA ALA A 28 14.82 -7.22 9.46
C ALA A 28 14.20 -6.66 8.17
N GLY A 29 13.41 -5.60 8.30
CA GLY A 29 12.75 -4.93 7.17
C GLY A 29 11.23 -4.85 7.26
N VAL A 30 10.53 -5.64 8.09
CA VAL A 30 9.06 -5.51 8.23
C VAL A 30 8.71 -4.15 8.83
N ARG A 31 8.06 -3.30 8.04
CA ARG A 31 7.50 -2.00 8.45
C ARG A 31 6.12 -2.21 9.05
N GLY A 32 5.59 -1.21 9.73
CA GLY A 32 4.21 -1.30 10.21
C GLY A 32 3.83 -0.23 11.21
N ASP A 33 2.64 -0.38 11.77
CA ASP A 33 2.13 0.52 12.81
C ASP A 33 3.08 0.57 14.03
N LYS A 34 3.83 -0.51 14.28
CA LYS A 34 4.87 -0.61 15.33
C LYS A 34 5.95 0.46 15.22
N ASP A 35 6.29 0.91 14.00
CA ASP A 35 7.36 1.87 13.75
C ASP A 35 7.06 3.23 14.42
N LEU A 36 5.76 3.54 14.57
CA LEU A 36 5.28 4.75 15.24
C LEU A 36 4.77 4.50 16.67
N ASN A 37 4.56 3.24 17.04
CA ASN A 37 3.88 2.82 18.27
C ASN A 37 4.58 1.63 18.98
N PRO A 38 5.90 1.72 19.28
CA PRO A 38 6.65 0.58 19.80
C PRO A 38 6.14 0.09 21.16
N ASP A 39 5.70 1.00 22.03
CA ASP A 39 5.26 0.68 23.41
C ASP A 39 3.82 0.11 23.49
N ASP A 40 3.08 0.13 22.38
CA ASP A 40 1.72 -0.43 22.28
C ASP A 40 1.62 -1.61 21.31
N TRP A 41 2.76 -2.11 20.85
CA TRP A 41 2.79 -3.21 19.91
C TRP A 41 2.66 -4.55 20.64
N VAL A 42 1.70 -5.37 20.21
CA VAL A 42 1.68 -6.79 20.56
C VAL A 42 2.52 -7.50 19.50
N ASP A 43 3.57 -8.17 19.95
CA ASP A 43 4.53 -8.86 19.08
C ASP A 43 3.79 -9.85 18.16
N PRO A 44 4.13 -9.93 16.86
CA PRO A 44 3.44 -10.83 15.94
C PRO A 44 3.58 -12.31 16.34
N LYS A 45 4.61 -12.69 17.10
CA LYS A 45 4.76 -14.04 17.67
C LYS A 45 3.63 -14.43 18.64
N ASP A 46 2.98 -13.42 19.23
CA ASP A 46 1.85 -13.58 20.14
C ASP A 46 0.51 -13.43 19.40
N ARG A 47 0.55 -13.37 18.05
CA ARG A 47 -0.61 -13.30 17.16
C ARG A 47 -0.66 -14.53 16.24
N PRO A 48 -1.31 -15.63 16.69
CA PRO A 48 -1.37 -16.88 15.91
C PRO A 48 -2.13 -16.72 14.57
N ASP A 49 -2.87 -15.63 14.39
CA ASP A 49 -3.78 -15.41 13.26
C ASP A 49 -3.33 -14.26 12.34
N LEU A 50 -2.03 -14.16 12.01
CA LEU A 50 -1.58 -13.21 10.98
C LEU A 50 -2.23 -13.56 9.63
N ARG A 51 -3.00 -12.62 9.10
CA ARG A 51 -3.67 -12.77 7.81
C ARG A 51 -2.80 -12.16 6.72
N LEU A 52 -2.43 -12.98 5.74
CA LEU A 52 -1.70 -12.52 4.57
C LEU A 52 -2.64 -11.72 3.66
N ALA A 53 -2.17 -10.57 3.23
CA ALA A 53 -2.82 -9.71 2.25
C ALA A 53 -1.76 -9.17 1.28
N ALA A 54 -2.21 -8.77 0.11
CA ALA A 54 -1.38 -8.10 -0.87
C ALA A 54 -2.16 -6.94 -1.49
N VAL A 55 -1.46 -5.85 -1.76
CA VAL A 55 -2.04 -4.69 -2.43
C VAL A 55 -1.22 -4.35 -3.64
N LEU A 56 -1.89 -3.97 -4.73
CA LEU A 56 -1.24 -3.41 -5.89
C LEU A 56 -0.97 -1.93 -5.62
N VAL A 57 0.25 -1.47 -5.85
CA VAL A 57 0.62 -0.04 -5.88
C VAL A 57 0.79 0.34 -7.35
N PRO A 58 -0.33 0.58 -8.08
CA PRO A 58 -0.30 0.89 -9.50
C PRO A 58 0.14 2.33 -9.74
N ILE A 59 1.28 2.48 -10.40
CA ILE A 59 1.81 3.78 -10.82
C ILE A 59 1.48 3.96 -12.30
N ILE A 60 0.48 4.79 -12.57
CA ILE A 60 -0.07 5.01 -13.90
C ILE A 60 0.76 6.03 -14.66
N GLU A 61 1.04 5.70 -15.91
CA GLU A 61 1.73 6.57 -16.85
C GLU A 61 0.78 7.59 -17.47
N HIS A 62 1.05 8.87 -17.23
CA HIS A 62 0.40 9.99 -17.91
C HIS A 62 1.42 10.98 -18.46
N ASP A 63 1.05 11.68 -19.53
CA ASP A 63 1.89 12.74 -20.14
C ASP A 63 2.21 13.87 -19.14
N GLY A 64 1.30 14.14 -18.21
CA GLY A 64 1.46 15.14 -17.14
C GLY A 64 2.35 14.71 -15.97
N GLY A 65 2.87 13.48 -16.00
CA GLY A 65 3.62 12.85 -14.91
C GLY A 65 2.85 11.71 -14.25
N PRO A 66 3.55 10.77 -13.62
CA PRO A 66 2.93 9.57 -13.08
C PRO A 66 2.00 9.87 -11.90
N THR A 67 0.93 9.12 -11.81
CA THR A 67 -0.02 9.12 -10.70
C THR A 67 -0.08 7.75 -10.06
N VAL A 68 -0.72 7.66 -8.90
CA VAL A 68 -0.94 6.42 -8.18
C VAL A 68 -2.44 6.24 -7.99
N LEU A 69 -2.97 5.08 -8.41
CA LEU A 69 -4.39 4.76 -8.24
C LEU A 69 -4.68 4.37 -6.79
N LEU A 70 -5.74 4.94 -6.24
CA LEU A 70 -6.27 4.63 -4.92
C LEU A 70 -7.79 4.46 -5.00
N THR A 71 -8.34 3.78 -4.01
CA THR A 71 -9.78 3.59 -3.83
C THR A 71 -10.23 4.20 -2.51
N ARG A 72 -11.47 4.67 -2.47
CA ARG A 72 -12.20 4.93 -1.22
C ARG A 72 -13.18 3.79 -1.00
N ARG A 73 -13.04 3.07 0.12
CA ARG A 73 -13.94 1.96 0.46
C ARG A 73 -15.38 2.44 0.68
N ALA A 74 -16.35 1.64 0.27
CA ALA A 74 -17.76 1.94 0.40
C ALA A 74 -18.17 2.18 1.85
N ASP A 75 -19.03 3.19 2.05
CA ASP A 75 -19.39 3.67 3.40
C ASP A 75 -20.21 2.64 4.20
N HIS A 76 -20.84 1.70 3.51
CA HIS A 76 -21.71 0.68 4.11
C HIS A 76 -20.96 -0.57 4.61
N LEU A 77 -19.63 -0.65 4.43
CA LEU A 77 -18.85 -1.80 4.85
C LEU A 77 -18.67 -1.87 6.37
N ASN A 78 -18.73 -3.08 6.92
CA ASN A 78 -18.61 -3.32 8.37
C ASN A 78 -17.19 -3.02 8.92
N SER A 79 -16.19 -3.01 8.06
CA SER A 79 -14.79 -2.75 8.41
C SER A 79 -14.18 -1.77 7.41
N HIS A 80 -13.34 -0.87 7.93
CA HIS A 80 -12.59 0.09 7.12
C HIS A 80 -13.45 0.98 6.19
N SER A 81 -14.72 1.19 6.54
CA SER A 81 -15.64 2.07 5.80
C SER A 81 -15.03 3.46 5.58
N GLY A 82 -15.13 3.95 4.34
CA GLY A 82 -14.63 5.25 3.91
C GLY A 82 -13.11 5.40 3.89
N GLN A 83 -12.34 4.37 4.23
CA GLN A 83 -10.87 4.45 4.23
C GLN A 83 -10.33 4.46 2.80
N VAL A 84 -9.26 5.23 2.62
CA VAL A 84 -8.49 5.22 1.38
C VAL A 84 -7.49 4.06 1.39
N ALA A 85 -7.49 3.28 0.34
CA ALA A 85 -6.62 2.12 0.19
C ALA A 85 -6.03 2.04 -1.23
N PHE A 86 -4.97 1.25 -1.33
CA PHE A 86 -4.60 0.65 -2.60
C PHE A 86 -5.61 -0.45 -2.97
N PRO A 87 -5.85 -0.74 -4.26
CA PRO A 87 -6.57 -1.94 -4.65
C PRO A 87 -5.88 -3.18 -4.09
N GLY A 88 -6.63 -4.10 -3.50
CA GLY A 88 -6.04 -5.29 -2.89
C GLY A 88 -6.78 -5.82 -1.68
N GLY A 89 -6.40 -7.04 -1.31
CA GLY A 89 -7.14 -7.80 -0.33
C GLY A 89 -6.36 -8.98 0.22
N LYS A 90 -7.10 -9.98 0.70
CA LYS A 90 -6.49 -11.22 1.23
C LYS A 90 -5.94 -12.04 0.09
N VAL A 91 -4.84 -12.74 0.36
CA VAL A 91 -4.32 -13.76 -0.56
C VAL A 91 -5.10 -15.06 -0.31
N GLU A 92 -5.72 -15.62 -1.35
CA GLU A 92 -6.52 -16.84 -1.23
C GLU A 92 -5.65 -18.11 -1.24
N PRO A 93 -6.17 -19.25 -0.72
CA PRO A 93 -5.44 -20.52 -0.77
C PRO A 93 -5.10 -20.91 -2.21
N GLY A 94 -3.80 -21.05 -2.49
CA GLY A 94 -3.29 -21.43 -3.82
C GLY A 94 -2.84 -20.24 -4.67
N GLU A 95 -3.06 -19.00 -4.23
CA GLU A 95 -2.56 -17.80 -4.89
C GLU A 95 -1.15 -17.43 -4.43
N THR A 96 -0.37 -16.84 -5.34
CA THR A 96 0.76 -16.00 -4.91
C THR A 96 0.24 -14.63 -4.45
N PRO A 97 1.01 -13.88 -3.64
CA PRO A 97 0.64 -12.50 -3.29
C PRO A 97 0.41 -11.59 -4.50
N VAL A 98 1.15 -11.81 -5.60
CA VAL A 98 0.98 -11.05 -6.84
C VAL A 98 -0.36 -11.40 -7.49
N ASP A 99 -0.73 -12.68 -7.55
CA ASP A 99 -2.01 -13.12 -8.11
C ASP A 99 -3.18 -12.49 -7.35
N GLY A 100 -3.12 -12.52 -6.02
CA GLY A 100 -4.15 -11.91 -5.17
C GLY A 100 -4.26 -10.39 -5.41
N ALA A 101 -3.13 -9.67 -5.44
CA ALA A 101 -3.16 -8.22 -5.70
C ALA A 101 -3.73 -7.86 -7.08
N LEU A 102 -3.41 -8.65 -8.12
CA LEU A 102 -3.93 -8.44 -9.48
C LEU A 102 -5.41 -8.81 -9.59
N ARG A 103 -5.83 -9.94 -9.01
CA ARG A 103 -7.25 -10.34 -8.96
C ARG A 103 -8.09 -9.26 -8.28
N GLU A 104 -7.68 -8.81 -7.11
CA GLU A 104 -8.40 -7.78 -6.34
C GLU A 104 -8.45 -6.45 -7.12
N ALA A 105 -7.38 -6.05 -7.81
CA ALA A 105 -7.40 -4.85 -8.64
C ALA A 105 -8.36 -4.97 -9.84
N GLU A 106 -8.48 -6.16 -10.45
CA GLU A 106 -9.49 -6.43 -11.48
C GLU A 106 -10.91 -6.40 -10.91
N GLU A 107 -11.13 -7.01 -9.75
CA GLU A 107 -12.45 -7.10 -9.10
C GLU A 107 -12.92 -5.75 -8.56
N GLU A 108 -12.07 -5.02 -7.83
CA GLU A 108 -12.45 -3.77 -7.15
C GLU A 108 -12.58 -2.58 -8.11
N VAL A 109 -11.70 -2.49 -9.12
CA VAL A 109 -11.59 -1.30 -9.98
C VAL A 109 -11.58 -1.58 -11.49
N GLY A 110 -11.72 -2.84 -11.92
CA GLY A 110 -11.75 -3.20 -13.33
C GLY A 110 -10.40 -3.03 -14.05
N LEU A 111 -9.29 -2.94 -13.32
CA LEU A 111 -7.97 -2.73 -13.91
C LEU A 111 -7.45 -4.03 -14.54
N ASP A 112 -7.64 -4.17 -15.86
CA ASP A 112 -7.17 -5.33 -16.64
C ASP A 112 -5.65 -5.54 -16.50
N ARG A 113 -5.25 -6.73 -16.03
CA ARG A 113 -3.84 -7.10 -15.81
C ARG A 113 -2.94 -6.96 -17.04
N SER A 114 -3.49 -6.97 -18.26
CA SER A 114 -2.71 -6.77 -19.49
C SER A 114 -2.12 -5.37 -19.62
N PHE A 115 -2.60 -4.40 -18.83
CA PHE A 115 -2.00 -3.06 -18.73
C PHE A 115 -0.98 -2.94 -17.60
N VAL A 116 -0.86 -3.96 -16.74
CA VAL A 116 -0.08 -3.91 -15.50
C VAL A 116 1.24 -4.66 -15.68
N ASP A 117 2.35 -3.93 -15.59
CA ASP A 117 3.69 -4.50 -15.50
C ASP A 117 4.14 -4.50 -14.03
N VAL A 118 4.18 -5.67 -13.39
CA VAL A 118 4.68 -5.82 -12.01
C VAL A 118 6.19 -5.55 -11.99
N ALA A 119 6.61 -4.58 -11.16
CA ALA A 119 7.98 -4.09 -11.11
C ALA A 119 8.78 -4.68 -9.93
N GLY A 120 8.13 -4.94 -8.80
CA GLY A 120 8.78 -5.46 -7.60
C GLY A 120 7.97 -5.19 -6.34
N PHE A 121 8.65 -5.16 -5.19
CA PHE A 121 8.03 -5.20 -3.88
C PHE A 121 8.62 -4.18 -2.92
N LEU A 122 7.77 -3.68 -2.04
CA LEU A 122 8.20 -3.01 -0.83
C LEU A 122 8.33 -4.01 0.33
N ASN A 123 8.84 -3.50 1.45
CA ASN A 123 8.82 -4.28 2.67
C ASN A 123 7.37 -4.64 3.07
N PRO A 124 7.11 -5.87 3.58
CA PRO A 124 5.83 -6.19 4.17
C PRO A 124 5.45 -5.19 5.26
N TYR A 125 4.18 -4.80 5.28
CA TYR A 125 3.60 -3.87 6.24
C TYR A 125 2.69 -4.63 7.21
N GLU A 126 2.99 -4.55 8.51
CA GLU A 126 2.12 -5.12 9.53
C GLU A 126 1.19 -4.08 10.15
N THR A 127 -0.09 -4.41 10.15
CA THR A 127 -1.15 -3.58 10.75
C THR A 127 -1.46 -4.01 12.17
N GLY A 128 -1.90 -3.06 13.01
CA GLY A 128 -2.44 -3.34 14.34
C GLY A 128 -3.66 -4.27 14.33
N THR A 129 -4.33 -4.42 13.19
CA THR A 129 -5.47 -5.33 12.95
C THR A 129 -5.08 -6.76 12.60
N GLY A 130 -3.79 -7.09 12.54
CA GLY A 130 -3.31 -8.47 12.32
C GLY A 130 -3.27 -8.87 10.85
N PHE A 131 -3.20 -7.90 9.94
CA PHE A 131 -2.82 -8.16 8.55
C PHE A 131 -1.34 -7.95 8.37
N ARG A 132 -0.74 -8.83 7.56
CA ARG A 132 0.56 -8.62 6.97
C ARG A 132 0.38 -8.42 5.46
N ILE A 133 0.65 -7.20 5.02
CA ILE A 133 0.35 -6.73 3.68
C ILE A 133 1.64 -6.66 2.89
N LEU A 134 1.71 -7.35 1.74
CA LEU A 134 2.78 -7.16 0.78
C LEU A 134 2.39 -6.07 -0.24
N PRO A 135 3.10 -4.93 -0.33
CA PRO A 135 2.86 -3.94 -1.36
C PRO A 135 3.59 -4.33 -2.64
N VAL A 136 2.84 -4.57 -3.72
CA VAL A 136 3.33 -4.96 -5.04
C VAL A 136 3.40 -3.72 -5.92
N ILE A 137 4.59 -3.23 -6.22
CA ILE A 137 4.78 -2.06 -7.09
C ILE A 137 4.57 -2.47 -8.54
N SER A 138 3.76 -1.71 -9.29
CA SER A 138 3.55 -1.93 -10.71
C SER A 138 3.56 -0.62 -11.49
N PHE A 139 3.91 -0.71 -12.77
CA PHE A 139 3.71 0.36 -13.75
C PHE A 139 2.50 0.00 -14.60
N VAL A 140 1.62 0.97 -14.81
CA VAL A 140 0.39 0.77 -15.58
C VAL A 140 0.46 1.61 -16.84
N ARG A 141 0.42 0.92 -17.99
CA ARG A 141 0.38 1.55 -19.31
C ARG A 141 -0.98 2.23 -19.53
N PRO A 142 -1.06 3.36 -20.25
CA PRO A 142 -2.33 4.01 -20.53
C PRO A 142 -3.22 3.16 -21.47
N GLY A 143 -4.51 3.49 -21.54
CA GLY A 143 -5.47 2.86 -22.46
C GLY A 143 -6.43 1.85 -21.82
N PHE A 144 -6.42 1.73 -20.49
CA PHE A 144 -7.41 0.97 -19.74
C PHE A 144 -8.67 1.80 -19.43
N SER A 145 -9.68 1.14 -18.89
CA SER A 145 -10.87 1.79 -18.30
C SER A 145 -11.08 1.22 -16.91
N LEU A 146 -11.52 2.06 -15.98
CA LEU A 146 -11.78 1.64 -14.60
C LEU A 146 -13.28 1.60 -14.34
N THR A 147 -13.71 0.60 -13.59
CA THR A 147 -15.09 0.44 -13.13
C THR A 147 -15.06 0.03 -11.67
N ALA A 148 -15.60 0.86 -10.80
CA ALA A 148 -15.71 0.54 -9.38
C ALA A 148 -16.71 -0.59 -9.15
N GLU A 149 -16.35 -1.57 -8.34
CA GLU A 149 -17.30 -2.52 -7.78
C GLU A 149 -18.10 -1.84 -6.66
N PRO A 150 -19.39 -1.51 -6.84
CA PRO A 150 -20.12 -0.65 -5.91
C PRO A 150 -20.32 -1.26 -4.53
N GLY A 151 -20.23 -2.59 -4.40
CA GLY A 151 -20.24 -3.28 -3.12
C GLY A 151 -19.01 -2.97 -2.25
N GLU A 152 -17.89 -2.58 -2.86
CA GLU A 152 -16.60 -2.47 -2.17
C GLU A 152 -15.97 -1.08 -2.29
N VAL A 153 -16.11 -0.45 -3.45
CA VAL A 153 -15.45 0.80 -3.81
C VAL A 153 -16.48 1.90 -4.05
N ALA A 154 -16.42 2.95 -3.23
CA ALA A 154 -17.25 4.15 -3.39
C ALA A 154 -16.71 5.07 -4.49
N GLU A 155 -15.38 5.13 -4.60
CA GLU A 155 -14.68 6.08 -5.45
C GLU A 155 -13.32 5.53 -5.86
N ILE A 156 -12.97 5.78 -7.11
CA ILE A 156 -11.66 5.51 -7.70
C ILE A 156 -11.05 6.87 -8.02
N PHE A 157 -9.82 7.10 -7.57
CA PHE A 157 -9.14 8.36 -7.82
C PHE A 157 -7.64 8.16 -7.92
N GLU A 158 -6.97 9.17 -8.47
CA GLU A 158 -5.53 9.16 -8.69
C GLU A 158 -4.88 10.31 -7.94
N VAL A 159 -3.68 10.06 -7.40
CA VAL A 159 -2.87 11.08 -6.74
C VAL A 159 -1.54 11.20 -7.46
N PRO A 160 -1.07 12.40 -7.82
CA PRO A 160 0.24 12.57 -8.43
C PRO A 160 1.34 11.93 -7.59
N LEU A 161 2.21 11.13 -8.20
CA LEU A 161 3.34 10.51 -7.50
C LEU A 161 4.23 11.59 -6.88
N SER A 162 4.39 12.73 -7.54
CA SER A 162 5.12 13.89 -7.01
C SER A 162 4.53 14.45 -5.73
N PHE A 163 3.20 14.43 -5.56
CA PHE A 163 2.54 14.81 -4.31
C PHE A 163 2.84 13.79 -3.22
N LEU A 164 2.69 12.49 -3.53
CA LEU A 164 2.95 11.40 -2.58
C LEU A 164 4.42 11.26 -2.19
N MET A 165 5.35 11.71 -3.02
CA MET A 165 6.80 11.66 -2.74
C MET A 165 7.33 12.97 -2.15
N ASN A 166 6.49 13.99 -1.96
CA ASN A 166 6.88 15.20 -1.26
C ASN A 166 6.68 15.02 0.26
N VAL A 167 7.78 15.00 1.00
CA VAL A 167 7.79 14.81 2.46
C VAL A 167 6.98 15.86 3.22
N ASP A 168 6.80 17.05 2.67
CA ASP A 168 6.00 18.12 3.31
C ASP A 168 4.52 17.75 3.40
N ASN A 169 4.04 16.83 2.55
CA ASN A 169 2.68 16.30 2.61
C ASN A 169 2.53 15.14 3.61
N HIS A 170 3.62 14.70 4.25
CA HIS A 170 3.62 13.55 5.18
C HIS A 170 3.40 14.02 6.61
N GLU A 171 2.14 14.21 6.97
CA GLU A 171 1.76 14.62 8.31
C GLU A 171 1.81 13.45 9.28
N ARG A 172 2.22 13.70 10.53
CA ARG A 172 2.15 12.73 11.63
C ARG A 172 1.05 13.15 12.60
N HIS A 173 0.03 12.31 12.73
CA HIS A 173 -1.11 12.54 13.60
C HIS A 173 -1.11 11.53 14.76
N SER A 174 -1.94 11.77 15.77
CA SER A 174 -2.16 10.79 16.84
C SER A 174 -3.58 10.82 17.38
N VAL A 175 -4.10 9.66 17.78
CA VAL A 175 -5.42 9.48 18.40
C VAL A 175 -5.28 8.68 19.69
N PHE A 176 -6.13 8.96 20.67
CA PHE A 176 -6.22 8.13 21.89
C PHE A 176 -7.20 6.97 21.65
N TRP A 177 -6.71 5.74 21.69
CA TRP A 177 -7.48 4.54 21.37
C TRP A 177 -7.14 3.40 22.35
N ARG A 178 -8.17 2.74 22.91
CA ARG A 178 -8.04 1.67 23.92
C ARG A 178 -7.06 1.99 25.07
N GLY A 179 -7.12 3.23 25.57
CA GLY A 179 -6.31 3.66 26.72
C GLY A 179 -4.87 4.06 26.39
N LYS A 180 -4.48 4.08 25.12
CA LYS A 180 -3.13 4.45 24.68
C LYS A 180 -3.18 5.43 23.52
N ARG A 181 -2.14 6.26 23.41
CA ARG A 181 -1.97 7.18 22.27
C ARG A 181 -1.33 6.41 21.12
N ARG A 182 -1.98 6.43 19.95
CA ARG A 182 -1.49 5.82 18.72
C ARG A 182 -1.20 6.88 17.68
N ALA A 183 0.01 6.87 17.13
CA ALA A 183 0.44 7.73 16.05
C ALA A 183 0.29 7.03 14.69
N TYR A 184 0.03 7.81 13.65
CA TYR A 184 -0.08 7.35 12.26
C TYR A 184 0.36 8.45 11.30
N TYR A 185 0.71 8.07 10.07
CA TYR A 185 0.93 9.02 8.97
C TYR A 185 -0.39 9.35 8.28
N ALA A 186 -0.49 10.59 7.79
CA ALA A 186 -1.59 11.07 6.96
C ALA A 186 -1.06 11.95 5.82
N MET A 187 -1.74 11.93 4.68
CA MET A 187 -1.47 12.75 3.50
C MET A 187 -2.81 13.24 2.94
N PRO A 188 -3.38 14.34 3.46
CA PRO A 188 -4.65 14.89 2.96
C PRO A 188 -4.51 15.39 1.52
N TYR A 189 -5.38 14.95 0.61
CA TYR A 189 -5.34 15.33 -0.80
C TYR A 189 -6.73 15.53 -1.37
N GLN A 190 -7.07 16.76 -1.79
CA GLN A 190 -8.33 17.10 -2.46
C GLN A 190 -9.59 16.50 -1.80
N GLY A 191 -9.69 16.58 -0.46
CA GLY A 191 -10.81 16.02 0.30
C GLY A 191 -10.67 14.55 0.69
N HIS A 192 -9.70 13.82 0.11
CA HIS A 192 -9.33 12.48 0.52
C HIS A 192 -8.35 12.52 1.68
N TYR A 193 -8.58 11.67 2.68
CA TYR A 193 -7.69 11.51 3.81
C TYR A 193 -6.95 10.18 3.64
N ILE A 194 -5.71 10.21 3.14
CA ILE A 194 -4.86 9.03 2.97
C ILE A 194 -4.12 8.81 4.28
N TRP A 195 -4.38 7.73 5.02
CA TRP A 195 -3.82 7.55 6.37
C TRP A 195 -3.57 6.09 6.72
N GLY A 196 -2.97 5.86 7.90
CA GLY A 196 -2.78 4.51 8.44
C GLY A 196 -1.85 3.66 7.57
N ALA A 197 -2.24 2.42 7.29
CA ALA A 197 -1.43 1.47 6.54
C ALA A 197 -1.08 1.98 5.13
N THR A 198 -2.03 2.58 4.41
CA THR A 198 -1.83 3.14 3.07
C THR A 198 -0.75 4.22 3.10
N ALA A 199 -0.88 5.22 3.99
CA ALA A 199 0.14 6.26 4.16
C ALA A 199 1.48 5.71 4.67
N GLY A 200 1.46 4.67 5.50
CA GLY A 200 2.66 3.98 5.97
C GLY A 200 3.44 3.28 4.84
N MET A 201 2.74 2.62 3.91
CA MET A 201 3.35 2.00 2.74
C MET A 201 3.89 3.05 1.75
N ILE A 202 3.16 4.14 1.53
CA ILE A 202 3.65 5.28 0.72
C ILE A 202 4.91 5.89 1.37
N ARG A 203 4.90 6.04 2.70
CA ARG A 203 6.07 6.52 3.44
C ARG A 203 7.27 5.57 3.29
N ASN A 204 7.04 4.25 3.26
CA ASN A 204 8.11 3.28 3.01
C ASN A 204 8.73 3.47 1.62
N LEU A 205 7.92 3.61 0.56
CA LEU A 205 8.43 3.90 -0.79
C LEU A 205 9.24 5.21 -0.81
N HIS A 206 8.70 6.28 -0.23
CA HIS A 206 9.40 7.55 -0.09
C HIS A 206 10.76 7.35 0.59
N ASP A 207 10.80 6.67 1.73
CA ASP A 207 12.04 6.47 2.48
C ASP A 207 13.06 5.70 1.63
N ARG A 208 12.65 4.63 0.93
CA ARG A 208 13.56 3.86 0.06
C ARG A 208 14.12 4.69 -1.11
N LEU A 209 13.30 5.54 -1.73
CA LEU A 209 13.71 6.42 -2.82
C LEU A 209 14.75 7.47 -2.40
N HIS A 210 14.76 7.87 -1.12
CA HIS A 210 15.64 8.93 -0.61
C HIS A 210 16.80 8.40 0.24
N GLN A 211 16.73 7.16 0.72
CA GLN A 211 17.85 6.48 1.39
C GLN A 211 19.02 6.19 0.43
N GLY A 212 18.77 6.10 -0.88
CA GLY A 212 19.81 6.01 -1.92
C GLY A 212 20.51 7.34 -2.25
N THR A 213 20.20 8.45 -1.57
CA THR A 213 20.80 9.78 -1.81
C THR A 213 21.72 10.23 -0.67
N GLN A 214 21.94 9.40 0.35
CA GLN A 214 22.89 9.65 1.43
C GLN A 214 23.82 8.44 1.64
N ALA A 215 24.80 8.28 0.75
CA ALA A 215 26.16 7.75 0.96
C ALA A 215 26.85 7.49 -0.38
#